data_AF-A0A1V9YQW3-F1
#
_entry.id   AF-A0A1V9YQW3-F1
#
_cell.length_a   1.000
_cell.length_b   1.000
_cell.length_c   1.000
_cell.angle_alpha   90.00
_cell.angle_beta   90.00
_cell.angle_gamma   90.00
#
_symmetry.space_group_name_H-M   'P 1'
#
loop_
_entity.id
_entity.type
_entity.pdbx_description
1 polymer ?
#
loop_
_entity_poly.entity_id
_entity_poly.type
_entity_poly.pdbx_seq_one_letter_code
_entity_poly.pdbx_strand_id
1 'polypeptide(L)'
;MSAWQGSNRKHKHNGMPHVTKIQRKPEGIGEEIKTIACAETSILLQLDLVEGVRQAGKQYQKELGSGTATVLRLSQPYFGTGRTVVADSAFASVKTLIELKKHVYTLLAW
;
A
#
# COMPACT_ATOMS: atom_id res chain seq x y z
N MET A 1 8.63 -7.63 -2.38
CA MET A 1 7.72 -8.78 -2.23
C MET A 1 8.38 -9.77 -1.30
N SER A 2 7.60 -10.40 -0.43
CA SER A 2 8.08 -11.58 0.31
C SER A 2 8.01 -12.79 -0.61
N ALA A 3 9.11 -13.49 -0.85
CA ALA A 3 9.17 -14.60 -1.82
C ALA A 3 8.26 -15.76 -1.42
N TRP A 4 7.57 -16.34 -2.40
CA TRP A 4 6.70 -17.49 -2.16
C TRP A 4 7.50 -18.79 -2.01
N GLN A 5 7.30 -19.50 -0.89
CA GLN A 5 8.02 -20.75 -0.56
C GLN A 5 7.21 -22.04 -0.83
N GLY A 6 6.31 -22.02 -1.82
CA GLY A 6 5.65 -23.25 -2.29
C GLY A 6 4.43 -23.72 -1.50
N SER A 7 3.80 -22.89 -0.65
CA SER A 7 2.62 -23.31 0.13
C SER A 7 1.52 -22.23 0.23
N ASN A 8 0.35 -22.52 -0.37
CA ASN A 8 -0.85 -21.64 -0.43
C ASN A 8 -2.09 -22.28 0.18
N ARG A 9 -1.94 -23.09 1.24
CA ARG A 9 -3.09 -23.78 1.84
C ARG A 9 -3.92 -22.81 2.70
N LYS A 10 -5.24 -22.92 2.60
CA LYS A 10 -6.26 -22.07 3.24
C LYS A 10 -6.14 -21.95 4.77
N HIS A 11 -5.50 -22.93 5.43
CA HIS A 11 -5.30 -22.96 6.89
C HIS A 11 -3.90 -23.53 7.22
N LYS A 12 -2.86 -22.69 7.17
CA LYS A 12 -1.51 -23.02 7.69
C LYS A 12 -0.92 -21.79 8.37
N HIS A 13 -0.21 -22.01 9.48
CA HIS A 13 0.53 -20.99 10.21
C HIS A 13 1.77 -20.49 9.43
N ASN A 14 2.31 -21.31 8.53
CA ASN A 14 3.49 -21.01 7.69
C ASN A 14 3.13 -20.69 6.22
N GLY A 15 1.88 -20.31 5.95
CA GLY A 15 1.40 -19.94 4.61
C GLY A 15 1.40 -18.43 4.40
N MET A 16 1.31 -18.01 3.13
CA MET A 16 1.18 -16.59 2.77
C MET A 16 -0.32 -16.19 2.74
N PRO A 17 -0.74 -15.06 3.33
CA PRO A 17 -2.15 -14.64 3.35
C PRO A 17 -2.73 -14.41 1.96
N HIS A 18 -1.91 -13.85 1.06
CA HIS A 18 -2.21 -13.71 -0.35
C HIS A 18 -0.97 -14.00 -1.18
N VAL A 19 -1.14 -14.25 -2.48
CA VAL A 19 -0.03 -14.41 -3.42
C VAL A 19 -0.33 -13.60 -4.66
N THR A 20 0.62 -12.75 -5.01
CA THR A 20 0.60 -11.91 -6.18
C THR A 20 1.73 -12.33 -7.12
N LYS A 21 1.45 -12.32 -8.42
CA LYS A 21 2.45 -12.54 -9.47
C LYS A 21 2.78 -11.21 -10.14
N ILE A 22 4.04 -10.79 -10.07
CA ILE A 22 4.52 -9.56 -10.71
C ILE A 22 5.81 -9.89 -11.47
N GLN A 23 5.70 -10.13 -12.77
CA GLN A 23 6.78 -10.64 -13.61
C GLN A 23 8.06 -9.78 -13.60
N ARG A 24 7.91 -8.45 -13.44
CA ARG A 24 9.03 -7.49 -13.45
C ARG A 24 9.85 -7.44 -12.17
N LYS A 25 9.49 -8.18 -11.11
CA LYS A 25 10.20 -8.18 -9.82
C LYS A 25 11.20 -9.35 -9.77
N PRO A 26 12.33 -9.22 -9.05
CA PRO A 26 13.32 -10.28 -8.92
C PRO A 26 12.69 -11.60 -8.45
N GLU A 27 11.84 -11.50 -7.44
CA GLU A 27 10.97 -12.58 -6.98
C GLU A 27 9.61 -12.43 -7.66
N GLY A 28 9.36 -13.16 -8.75
CA GLY A 28 8.17 -12.95 -9.57
C GLY A 28 6.84 -13.37 -8.93
N ILE A 29 6.88 -14.15 -7.85
CA ILE A 29 5.71 -14.66 -7.10
C ILE A 29 5.96 -14.43 -5.61
N GLY A 30 5.03 -13.77 -4.94
CA GLY A 30 5.19 -13.47 -3.51
C GLY A 30 4.04 -12.66 -2.93
N GLU A 31 4.22 -12.19 -1.70
CA GLU A 31 3.26 -11.29 -1.07
C GLU A 31 3.59 -9.84 -1.44
N GLU A 32 2.56 -9.12 -1.88
CA GLU A 32 2.65 -7.69 -2.05
C GLU A 32 2.38 -6.98 -0.71
N ILE A 33 3.38 -6.20 -0.28
CA ILE A 33 3.29 -5.34 0.89
C ILE A 33 3.53 -3.92 0.41
N LYS A 34 2.55 -3.05 0.65
CA LYS A 34 2.63 -1.63 0.33
C LYS A 34 3.11 -0.88 1.57
N THR A 35 3.98 0.10 1.39
CA THR A 35 4.70 0.70 2.51
C THR A 35 4.81 2.20 2.35
N ILE A 36 4.92 2.92 3.46
CA ILE A 36 5.35 4.31 3.49
C ILE A 36 6.62 4.43 4.33
N ALA A 37 7.53 5.27 3.89
CA ALA A 37 8.80 5.51 4.55
C ALA A 37 9.09 7.01 4.63
N CYS A 38 9.93 7.40 5.58
CA CYS A 38 10.49 8.74 5.62
C CYS A 38 11.49 8.91 4.47
N ALA A 39 11.30 9.92 3.63
CA ALA A 39 12.17 10.15 2.47
C ALA A 39 13.62 10.53 2.85
N GLU A 40 13.82 11.18 4.00
CA GLU A 40 15.14 11.64 4.45
C GLU A 40 15.94 10.51 5.12
N THR A 41 15.30 9.75 6.01
CA THR A 41 15.98 8.73 6.82
C THR A 41 15.84 7.32 6.25
N SER A 42 14.99 7.13 5.24
CA SER A 42 14.62 5.81 4.70
C SER A 42 14.00 4.84 5.72
N ILE A 43 13.56 5.34 6.87
CA ILE A 43 12.89 4.52 7.89
C ILE A 43 11.49 4.16 7.42
N LEU A 44 11.17 2.86 7.43
CA LEU A 44 9.81 2.36 7.22
C LEU A 44 8.90 2.79 8.37
N LEU A 45 7.81 3.47 8.02
CA LEU A 45 6.90 4.08 8.98
C LEU A 45 5.63 3.24 9.14
N GLN A 46 5.12 2.67 8.05
CA GLN A 46 3.91 1.86 8.07
C GLN A 46 3.88 0.86 6.91
N LEU A 47 3.18 -0.26 7.14
CA LEU A 47 3.00 -1.35 6.20
C LEU A 47 1.50 -1.60 5.98
N ASP A 48 1.15 -2.03 4.77
CA ASP A 48 -0.19 -2.44 4.40
C ASP A 48 -0.14 -3.70 3.52
N LEU A 49 -0.67 -4.80 4.05
CA LEU A 49 -0.69 -6.10 3.38
C LEU A 49 -1.74 -6.13 2.27
N VAL A 50 -1.41 -6.67 1.10
CA VAL A 50 -2.43 -7.01 0.10
C VAL A 50 -3.02 -8.37 0.47
N GLU A 51 -4.35 -8.49 0.53
CA GLU A 51 -5.06 -9.65 1.11
C GLU A 51 -6.11 -10.24 0.14
N GLY A 52 -5.96 -10.02 -1.18
CA GLY A 52 -6.91 -10.48 -2.19
C GLY A 52 -8.35 -10.04 -1.90
N VAL A 53 -9.28 -11.00 -1.81
CA VAL A 53 -10.72 -10.73 -1.58
C VAL A 53 -11.01 -9.98 -0.28
N ARG A 54 -10.18 -10.14 0.76
CA ARG A 54 -10.35 -9.46 2.05
C ARG A 54 -10.02 -7.97 1.97
N GLN A 55 -9.32 -7.52 0.94
CA GLN A 55 -9.03 -6.11 0.71
C GLN A 55 -10.31 -5.26 0.68
N ALA A 56 -11.41 -5.80 0.15
CA ALA A 56 -12.69 -5.11 0.07
C ALA A 56 -13.26 -4.70 1.45
N GLY A 57 -12.81 -5.32 2.55
CA GLY A 57 -13.19 -4.95 3.91
C GLY A 57 -12.33 -3.84 4.53
N LYS A 58 -11.23 -3.45 3.88
CA LYS A 58 -10.34 -2.42 4.42
C LYS A 58 -10.94 -1.03 4.31
N GLN A 59 -10.62 -0.18 5.27
CA GLN A 59 -11.04 1.22 5.31
C GLN A 59 -10.72 1.91 3.98
N TYR A 60 -11.68 2.70 3.48
CA TYR A 60 -11.65 3.41 2.20
C TYR A 60 -11.65 2.55 0.92
N GLN A 61 -11.50 1.22 1.00
CA GLN A 61 -11.33 0.40 -0.19
C GLN A 61 -12.55 0.43 -1.13
N LYS A 62 -13.76 0.29 -0.57
CA LYS A 62 -15.01 0.25 -1.37
C LYS A 62 -15.34 1.60 -2.03
N GLU A 63 -15.03 2.69 -1.34
CA GLU A 63 -15.41 4.04 -1.74
C GLU A 63 -14.38 4.66 -2.71
N LEU A 64 -13.09 4.46 -2.42
CA LEU A 64 -12.01 5.19 -3.07
C LEU A 64 -11.15 4.31 -3.99
N GLY A 65 -11.29 2.98 -3.89
CA GLY A 65 -10.49 2.02 -4.67
C GLY A 65 -9.09 1.81 -4.10
N SER A 66 -8.37 0.80 -4.62
CA SER A 66 -7.16 0.28 -3.96
C SER A 66 -6.05 1.32 -3.79
N GLY A 67 -5.70 2.08 -4.83
CA GLY A 67 -4.58 3.03 -4.79
C GLY A 67 -4.81 4.10 -3.72
N THR A 68 -5.88 4.89 -3.86
CA THR A 68 -6.22 5.97 -2.92
C THR A 68 -6.44 5.46 -1.50
N ALA A 69 -7.16 4.34 -1.32
CA ALA A 69 -7.39 3.77 0.00
C ALA A 69 -6.09 3.36 0.69
N THR A 70 -5.14 2.76 -0.04
CA THR A 70 -3.83 2.39 0.50
C THR A 70 -3.09 3.63 0.99
N VAL A 71 -3.01 4.67 0.14
CA VAL A 71 -2.28 5.90 0.47
C VAL A 71 -2.85 6.57 1.71
N LEU A 72 -4.18 6.71 1.79
CA LEU A 72 -4.84 7.30 2.96
C LEU A 72 -4.55 6.50 4.23
N ARG A 73 -4.67 5.17 4.20
CA ARG A 73 -4.40 4.32 5.38
C ARG A 73 -2.94 4.38 5.83
N LEU A 74 -1.99 4.40 4.89
CA LEU A 74 -0.56 4.49 5.18
C LEU A 74 -0.17 5.87 5.73
N SER A 75 -0.82 6.94 5.26
CA SER A 75 -0.49 8.31 5.67
C SER A 75 -1.33 8.82 6.85
N GLN A 76 -2.34 8.08 7.29
CA GLN A 76 -3.29 8.49 8.33
C GLN A 76 -2.64 9.00 9.62
N PRO A 77 -1.59 8.39 10.19
CA PRO A 77 -0.94 8.91 11.40
C PRO A 77 -0.27 10.28 11.22
N TYR A 78 -0.09 10.73 9.98
CA TYR A 78 0.61 11.97 9.61
C TYR A 78 -0.33 13.06 9.09
N PHE A 79 -1.64 12.84 9.15
CA PHE A 79 -2.62 13.85 8.80
C PHE A 79 -2.49 15.09 9.71
N GLY A 80 -2.65 16.27 9.14
CA GLY A 80 -2.48 17.56 9.84
C GLY A 80 -1.03 17.97 10.13
N THR A 81 -0.03 17.13 9.82
CA THR A 81 1.39 17.43 10.16
C THR A 81 2.12 18.31 9.15
N GLY A 82 1.45 18.75 8.07
CA GLY A 82 2.10 19.54 7.02
C GLY A 82 2.99 18.75 6.07
N ARG A 83 3.12 17.42 6.26
CA ARG A 83 4.00 16.57 5.42
C ARG A 83 3.45 16.37 4.01
N THR A 84 4.38 16.13 3.09
CA THR A 84 4.12 15.80 1.69
C THR A 84 4.22 14.29 1.48
N VAL A 85 3.27 13.72 0.75
CA VAL A 85 3.33 12.32 0.31
C VAL A 85 3.96 12.30 -1.09
N VAL A 86 5.03 11.53 -1.27
CA VAL A 86 5.62 11.26 -2.58
C VAL A 86 5.26 9.84 -2.97
N ALA A 87 4.70 9.64 -4.17
CA ALA A 87 4.26 8.32 -4.61
C ALA A 87 4.45 8.13 -6.12
N ASP A 88 4.63 6.88 -6.55
CA ASP A 88 4.73 6.54 -7.97
C ASP A 88 3.36 6.57 -8.67
N SER A 89 3.40 6.42 -9.99
CA SER A 89 2.20 6.35 -10.84
C SER A 89 1.11 5.35 -10.41
N ALA A 90 1.44 4.29 -9.65
CA ALA A 90 0.42 3.34 -9.16
C ALA A 90 -0.46 3.93 -8.05
N PHE A 91 0.00 4.99 -7.38
CA PHE A 91 -0.67 5.64 -6.26
C PHE A 91 -1.09 7.09 -6.57
N ALA A 92 -0.47 7.70 -7.58
CA ALA A 92 -0.59 9.11 -7.93
C ALA A 92 -1.82 9.49 -8.78
N SER A 93 -3.00 8.98 -8.44
CA SER A 93 -4.23 9.38 -9.13
C SER A 93 -4.73 10.76 -8.68
N VAL A 94 -5.49 11.45 -9.54
CA VAL A 94 -6.18 12.72 -9.17
C VAL A 94 -7.10 12.52 -7.97
N LYS A 95 -7.77 11.36 -7.87
CA LYS A 95 -8.59 11.00 -6.70
C LYS A 95 -7.74 10.96 -5.43
N THR A 96 -6.54 10.37 -5.49
CA THR A 96 -5.60 10.36 -4.36
C THR A 96 -5.22 11.77 -3.93
N LEU A 97 -4.90 12.66 -4.88
CA LEU A 97 -4.57 14.06 -4.58
C LEU A 97 -5.73 14.77 -3.88
N ILE A 98 -6.95 14.66 -4.41
CA ILE A 98 -8.14 15.33 -3.85
C ILE A 98 -8.41 14.87 -2.41
N GLU A 99 -8.34 13.56 -2.15
CA GLU A 99 -8.58 13.03 -0.81
C GLU A 99 -7.46 13.38 0.16
N LEU A 100 -6.20 13.32 -0.28
CA LEU A 100 -5.07 13.74 0.56
C LEU A 100 -5.13 15.22 0.90
N LYS A 101 -5.54 16.10 -0.02
CA LYS A 101 -5.63 17.55 0.22
C LYS A 101 -6.58 17.90 1.37
N LYS A 102 -7.54 17.02 1.72
CA LYS A 102 -8.41 17.19 2.88
C LYS A 102 -7.69 16.98 4.22
N HIS A 103 -6.51 16.35 4.21
CA HIS A 103 -5.83 15.84 5.40
C HIS A 103 -4.33 16.18 5.50
N VAL A 104 -3.65 16.33 4.37
CA VAL A 104 -2.22 16.68 4.20
C VAL A 104 -2.04 17.67 3.07
N TYR A 105 -0.89 18.35 2.99
CA TYR A 105 -0.74 19.53 2.15
C TYR A 105 -0.53 19.23 0.66
N THR A 106 0.23 18.19 0.28
CA THR A 106 0.61 17.98 -1.12
C THR A 106 0.91 16.51 -1.43
N LEU A 107 0.52 16.06 -2.63
CA LEU A 107 0.96 14.81 -3.25
C LEU A 107 1.92 15.15 -4.39
N LEU A 108 3.13 14.59 -4.36
CA LEU A 108 4.10 14.65 -5.46
C LEU A 108 4.12 13.31 -6.18
N ALA A 109 3.85 13.35 -7.49
CA ALA A 109 3.77 12.20 -8.38
C ALA A 109 4.99 12.17 -9.31
N TRP A 110 5.63 11.01 -9.46
CA TRP A 110 6.72 10.79 -10.41
C TRP A 110 6.52 9.47 -11.16
#